data_AF-A0A5B7G5L8-F1
#
_entry.id   AF-A0A5B7G5L8-F1
#
_cell.length_a   1.000
_cell.length_b   1.000
_cell.length_c   1.000
_cell.angle_alpha   90.00
_cell.angle_beta   90.00
_cell.angle_gamma   90.00
#
_symmetry.space_group_name_H-M   'P 1'
#
loop_
_entity.id
_entity.type
_entity.pdbx_description
1 polymer ?
#
loop_
_entity_poly.entity_id
_entity_poly.type
_entity_poly.pdbx_seq_one_letter_code
_entity_poly.pdbx_strand_id
1 'polypeptide(L)'
;MWFSGVWQDGTVGELFSSVVKEWDWKVLGLLYEDTDESRGKSVCHFTLESIYTSFTQKPHHERFEPKISNFTQLLMKFHDKARSEC
;
A
#
# COMPACT_ATOMS: atom_id res chain seq x y z
N MET A 1 -3.38 -33.12 -5.83
CA MET A 1 -2.23 -32.19 -5.93
C MET A 1 -2.67 -31.08 -6.87
N TRP A 2 -3.17 -29.96 -6.33
CA TRP A 2 -3.66 -28.84 -7.14
C TRP A 2 -2.59 -27.76 -7.11
N PHE A 3 -1.83 -27.64 -8.19
CA PHE A 3 -1.05 -26.44 -8.48
C PHE A 3 -2.00 -25.46 -9.17
N SER A 4 -2.57 -24.53 -8.42
CA SER A 4 -3.26 -23.37 -8.97
C SER A 4 -2.37 -22.14 -8.81
N GLY A 5 -1.92 -21.63 -9.97
CA GLY A 5 -1.19 -20.38 -10.21
C GLY A 5 -0.78 -19.53 -9.00
N VAL A 6 0.53 -19.48 -8.77
CA VAL A 6 1.16 -18.40 -8.01
C VAL A 6 0.96 -17.11 -8.82
N TRP A 7 0.03 -16.27 -8.37
CA TRP A 7 -0.12 -14.92 -8.86
C TRP A 7 1.20 -14.17 -8.64
N GLN A 8 1.68 -13.45 -9.65
CA GLN A 8 2.96 -12.73 -9.69
C GLN A 8 3.01 -11.53 -8.71
N ASP A 9 2.15 -11.45 -7.70
CA ASP A 9 2.05 -10.32 -6.77
C ASP A 9 3.27 -10.20 -5.84
N GLY A 10 3.99 -11.30 -5.58
CA GLY A 10 5.21 -11.27 -4.75
C GLY A 10 6.32 -10.39 -5.32
N THR A 11 6.39 -10.23 -6.64
CA THR A 11 7.45 -9.41 -7.27
C THR A 11 7.30 -7.91 -7.02
N VAL A 12 6.08 -7.40 -6.81
CA VAL A 12 5.87 -5.97 -6.58
C VAL A 12 6.32 -5.58 -5.18
N GLY A 13 5.99 -6.38 -4.17
CA GLY A 13 6.45 -6.16 -2.79
C GLY A 13 7.98 -6.19 -2.67
N GLU A 14 8.63 -7.16 -3.32
CA GLU A 14 10.09 -7.30 -3.32
C GLU A 14 10.80 -6.16 -4.04
N LEU A 15 10.31 -5.76 -5.23
CA LEU A 15 10.84 -4.63 -5.98
C LEU A 15 10.71 -3.33 -5.17
N PHE A 16 9.54 -3.10 -4.59
CA PHE A 16 9.27 -1.92 -3.80
C PHE A 16 10.14 -1.89 -2.52
N SER A 17 10.29 -3.02 -1.84
CA SER A 17 11.21 -3.16 -0.70
C SER A 17 12.65 -2.85 -1.09
N SER A 18 13.08 -3.29 -2.26
CA SER A 18 14.43 -3.02 -2.78
C SER A 18 14.64 -1.53 -3.02
N VAL A 19 13.67 -0.83 -3.62
CA VAL A 19 13.75 0.63 -3.84
C VAL A 19 13.78 1.39 -2.51
N VAL A 20 12.90 1.05 -1.57
CA VAL A 20 12.86 1.74 -0.26
C VAL A 20 14.17 1.58 0.50
N LYS A 21 14.77 0.38 0.47
CA LYS A 21 16.07 0.11 1.11
C LYS A 21 17.22 0.83 0.43
N GLU A 22 17.28 0.81 -0.89
CA GLU A 22 18.34 1.45 -1.67
C GLU A 22 18.38 2.97 -1.43
N TRP A 23 17.22 3.58 -1.20
CA TRP A 23 17.10 5.03 -1.02
C TRP A 23 17.00 5.49 0.45
N ASP A 24 17.12 4.56 1.41
CA ASP A 24 17.01 4.81 2.86
C ASP A 24 15.80 5.68 3.24
N TRP A 25 14.63 5.38 2.66
CA TRP A 25 13.42 6.14 2.96
C TRP A 25 12.97 5.88 4.40
N LYS A 26 13.04 6.92 5.23
CA LYS A 26 12.68 6.87 6.66
C LYS A 26 11.20 7.02 6.93
N VAL A 27 10.46 7.61 6.00
CA VAL A 27 9.02 7.83 6.09
C VAL A 27 8.38 7.25 4.85
N LEU A 28 7.48 6.30 5.07
CA LEU A 28 6.75 5.63 4.01
C LEU A 28 5.26 5.61 4.36
N GLY A 29 4.44 6.06 3.41
CA GLY A 29 3.00 5.97 3.48
C GLY A 29 2.44 5.46 2.17
N LEU A 30 1.37 4.65 2.24
CA LEU A 30 0.67 4.11 1.08
C LEU A 30 -0.76 4.64 1.02
N LEU A 31 -1.09 5.41 0.00
CA LEU A 31 -2.43 5.93 -0.26
C LEU A 31 -3.00 5.26 -1.52
N TYR A 32 -4.18 4.65 -1.42
CA TYR A 32 -4.73 3.85 -2.52
C TYR A 32 -6.23 4.02 -2.70
N GLU A 33 -6.69 3.85 -3.93
CA GLU A 33 -8.10 3.74 -4.27
C GLU A 33 -8.55 2.28 -4.16
N ASP A 34 -9.70 2.06 -3.53
CA ASP A 34 -10.35 0.74 -3.49
C ASP A 34 -11.38 0.65 -4.62
N THR A 35 -10.97 0.15 -5.79
CA THR A 35 -11.78 0.23 -7.02
C THR A 35 -12.95 -0.78 -7.09
N ASP A 36 -13.16 -1.63 -6.08
CA ASP A 36 -14.22 -2.65 -6.16
C ASP A 36 -14.73 -3.16 -4.80
N GLU A 37 -15.54 -2.36 -4.10
CA GLU A 37 -16.20 -2.78 -2.85
C GLU A 37 -17.16 -3.97 -3.03
N SER A 38 -17.60 -4.24 -4.27
CA SER A 38 -18.60 -5.26 -4.59
C SER A 38 -18.06 -6.70 -4.64
N ARG A 39 -16.73 -6.87 -4.72
CA ARG A 39 -16.09 -8.19 -4.91
C ARG A 39 -15.19 -8.64 -3.76
N GLY A 40 -15.14 -7.90 -2.65
CA GLY A 40 -14.27 -8.22 -1.51
C GLY A 40 -12.94 -7.43 -1.55
N LYS A 41 -11.82 -8.05 -1.14
CA LYS A 41 -10.49 -7.40 -1.17
C LYS A 41 -10.12 -7.05 -2.63
N SER A 42 -9.92 -5.77 -2.94
CA SER A 42 -9.51 -5.34 -4.28
C SER A 42 -8.09 -5.78 -4.62
N VAL A 43 -7.75 -5.77 -5.92
CA VAL A 43 -6.38 -6.06 -6.41
C VAL A 43 -5.36 -5.16 -5.70
N CYS A 44 -5.69 -3.89 -5.47
CA CYS A 44 -4.87 -2.95 -4.73
C CYS A 44 -4.61 -3.41 -3.29
N HIS A 45 -5.61 -4.01 -2.62
CA HIS A 45 -5.44 -4.57 -1.28
C HIS A 45 -4.39 -5.68 -1.24
N PHE A 46 -4.39 -6.61 -2.20
CA PHE A 46 -3.44 -7.73 -2.22
C PHE A 46 -2.01 -7.27 -2.55
N THR A 47 -1.84 -6.33 -3.47
CA THR A 47 -0.52 -5.74 -3.75
C THR A 47 0.02 -4.99 -2.53
N LEU A 48 -0.84 -4.25 -1.83
CA LEU A 48 -0.45 -3.57 -0.58
C LEU A 48 -0.12 -4.55 0.53
N GLU A 49 -0.86 -5.65 0.65
CA GLU A 49 -0.57 -6.73 1.61
C GLU A 49 0.80 -7.36 1.34
N SER A 50 1.18 -7.57 0.07
CA SER A 50 2.52 -8.02 -0.32
C SER A 50 3.61 -7.02 0.05
N ILE A 51 3.38 -5.72 -0.18
CA ILE A 51 4.28 -4.65 0.25
C ILE A 51 4.41 -4.69 1.78
N TYR A 52 3.30 -4.70 2.51
CA TYR A 52 3.24 -4.64 3.98
C TYR A 52 3.96 -5.79 4.68
N THR A 53 3.83 -7.00 4.12
CA THR A 53 4.50 -8.20 4.63
C THR A 53 6.00 -8.19 4.38
N SER A 54 6.48 -7.39 3.44
CA SER A 54 7.90 -7.27 3.07
C SER A 54 8.69 -6.28 3.94
N PHE A 55 8.02 -5.48 4.78
CA PHE A 55 8.67 -4.50 5.67
C PHE A 55 8.61 -4.90 7.15
N THR A 56 9.74 -4.75 7.85
CA THR A 56 9.80 -4.93 9.30
C THR A 56 9.06 -3.80 10.04
N GLN A 57 9.24 -2.56 9.59
CA GLN A 57 8.46 -1.41 10.03
C GLN A 57 7.32 -1.19 9.04
N LYS A 58 6.09 -1.30 9.55
CA LYS A 58 4.89 -1.23 8.74
C LYS A 58 4.57 0.23 8.37
N PRO A 59 4.54 0.61 7.08
CA PRO A 59 4.24 1.98 6.69
C PRO A 59 2.79 2.35 6.99
N HIS A 60 2.48 3.62 7.22
CA HIS A 60 1.08 4.04 7.33
C HIS A 60 0.34 3.74 6.01
N HIS A 61 -0.90 3.25 6.08
CA HIS A 61 -1.71 3.06 4.88
C HIS A 61 -3.13 3.58 5.04
N GLU A 62 -3.63 4.27 4.03
CA GLU A 62 -4.98 4.85 4.02
C GLU A 62 -5.64 4.61 2.66
N ARG A 63 -6.94 4.28 2.68
CA ARG A 63 -7.76 4.15 1.48
C ARG A 63 -8.50 5.46 1.22
N PHE A 64 -8.77 5.78 -0.04
CA PHE A 64 -9.58 6.94 -0.40
C PHE A 64 -10.60 6.63 -1.50
N GLU A 65 -11.67 7.44 -1.53
CA GLU A 65 -12.74 7.36 -2.54
C GLU A 65 -12.67 8.59 -3.46
N PRO A 66 -12.34 8.47 -4.75
CA PRO A 66 -12.07 9.62 -5.61
C PRO A 66 -13.27 10.53 -5.81
N LYS A 67 -14.49 9.97 -5.77
CA LYS A 67 -15.74 10.70 -6.04
C LYS A 67 -16.11 11.67 -4.93
N ILE A 68 -15.64 11.44 -3.71
CA ILE A 68 -16.03 12.21 -2.52
C ILE A 68 -14.85 12.83 -1.77
N SER A 69 -13.61 12.45 -2.12
CA SER A 69 -12.43 12.91 -1.40
C SER A 69 -12.00 14.31 -1.83
N ASN A 70 -11.83 15.20 -0.85
CA ASN A 70 -11.03 16.42 -1.05
C ASN A 70 -9.55 16.04 -0.98
N PHE A 71 -8.90 15.95 -2.13
CA PHE A 71 -7.51 15.51 -2.24
C PHE A 71 -6.52 16.36 -1.44
N THR A 72 -6.73 17.67 -1.35
CA THR A 72 -5.85 18.54 -0.55
C THR A 72 -5.91 18.18 0.93
N GLN A 73 -7.12 18.05 1.48
CA GLN A 73 -7.27 17.69 2.89
C GLN A 73 -6.82 16.24 3.17
N LEU A 74 -7.08 15.34 2.24
CA LEU A 74 -6.63 13.95 2.31
C LEU A 74 -5.10 13.88 2.40
N LEU A 75 -4.41 14.53 1.48
CA LEU A 75 -2.94 14.51 1.43
C LEU A 75 -2.31 15.17 2.66
N MET A 76 -2.88 16.26 3.17
CA MET A 76 -2.39 16.88 4.42
C MET A 76 -2.53 15.92 5.61
N LYS A 77 -3.71 15.31 5.79
CA LYS A 77 -3.95 14.36 6.88
C LYS A 77 -3.05 13.12 6.77
N PHE A 78 -2.95 12.57 5.57
CA PHE A 78 -2.14 11.39 5.28
C PHE A 78 -0.66 11.64 5.57
N HIS A 79 -0.15 12.78 5.14
CA HIS A 79 1.23 13.21 5.39
C HIS A 79 1.55 13.29 6.89
N ASP A 80 0.67 13.91 7.67
CA ASP A 80 0.90 14.08 9.12
C ASP A 80 0.92 12.73 9.83
N LYS A 81 -0.02 11.83 9.49
CA LYS A 81 -0.08 10.47 10.05
C LYS A 81 1.14 9.65 9.68
N ALA A 82 1.51 9.62 8.39
CA ALA A 82 2.65 8.84 7.91
C ALA A 82 3.95 9.19 8.64
N ARG A 83 4.12 10.46 9.02
CA ARG A 83 5.29 10.92 9.78
C ARG A 83 5.21 10.63 11.27
N SER A 84 4.01 10.55 11.85
CA SER A 84 3.82 10.28 13.27
C SER A 84 3.98 8.81 13.66
N GLU A 85 3.86 7.90 12.69
CA GLU A 85 3.93 6.45 12.87
C GLU A 85 5.31 5.84 12.53
N CYS A 86 6.31 6.70 12.25
CA CYS A 86 7.71 6.31 11.96
C CYS A 86 8.59 6.29 13.21
#